data_AF-A0AA50VSQ9-F1
#
_entry.id   AF-A0AA50VSQ9-F1
#
_cell.length_a   1.000
_cell.length_b   1.000
_cell.length_c   1.000
_cell.angle_alpha   90.00
_cell.angle_beta   90.00
_cell.angle_gamma   90.00
#
_symmetry.space_group_name_H-M   'P 1'
#
loop_
_entity.id
_entity.type
_entity.pdbx_description
1 polymer ?
#
loop_
_entity_poly.entity_id
_entity_poly.type
_entity_poly.pdbx_seq_one_letter_code
_entity_poly.pdbx_strand_id
1 'polypeptide(L)' 'QRTQDPKWLVIIGVCTHLGCVPVANSGDFGGYYCPCHGSHYDASGRIRKGPAPLNLEVPP' A
#
# COMPACT_ATOMS: atom_id res chain seq x y z
N GLN A 1 5.59 14.82 -0.35
CA GLN A 1 4.89 14.42 -1.59
C GLN A 1 5.43 13.05 -2.00
N ARG A 2 4.58 12.06 -2.33
CA ARG A 2 4.99 10.65 -2.62
C ARG A 2 5.11 10.34 -4.12
N THR A 3 4.69 11.26 -4.98
CA THR A 3 4.70 11.12 -6.43
C THR A 3 5.39 12.32 -7.04
N GLN A 4 6.04 12.13 -8.20
CA GLN A 4 6.59 13.22 -8.98
C GLN A 4 5.49 13.94 -9.79
N ASP A 5 4.53 13.17 -10.30
CA ASP A 5 3.31 13.66 -10.97
C ASP A 5 2.08 13.27 -10.12
N PRO A 6 1.18 14.20 -9.76
CA PRO A 6 -0.04 13.88 -9.00
C PRO A 6 -0.97 12.84 -9.67
N LYS A 7 -0.91 12.67 -10.99
CA LYS A 7 -1.72 11.70 -11.74
C LYS A 7 -1.22 10.26 -11.58
N TRP A 8 0.07 10.07 -11.29
CA TRP A 8 0.71 8.76 -11.31
C TRP A 8 1.32 8.40 -9.95
N LEU A 9 1.00 7.20 -9.47
CA LEU A 9 1.66 6.59 -8.31
C LEU A 9 2.35 5.30 -8.76
N VAL A 10 3.67 5.24 -8.53
CA VAL A 10 4.47 4.03 -8.71
C VAL A 10 4.99 3.63 -7.33
N ILE A 11 4.72 2.39 -6.92
CA ILE A 11 5.11 1.83 -5.62
C ILE A 11 5.51 0.37 -5.77
N ILE A 12 6.39 -0.09 -4.89
CA ILE A 12 6.75 -1.51 -4.79
C ILE A 12 5.57 -2.27 -4.19
N GLY A 13 5.08 -3.28 -4.92
CA GLY A 13 3.93 -4.12 -4.55
C GLY A 13 4.23 -5.16 -3.45
N VAL A 14 5.09 -4.83 -2.49
CA VAL A 14 5.53 -5.70 -1.41
C VAL A 14 5.03 -5.13 -0.08
N CYS A 15 4.13 -5.85 0.58
CA CYS A 15 3.60 -5.47 1.88
C CYS A 15 4.72 -5.38 2.91
N THR A 16 4.81 -4.26 3.61
CA THR A 16 5.89 -3.99 4.60
C THR A 16 5.75 -4.80 5.88
N HIS A 17 4.66 -5.54 6.06
CA HIS A 17 4.52 -6.51 7.16
C HIS A 17 5.48 -7.70 6.96
N LEU A 18 5.17 -8.58 6.00
CA LEU A 18 5.90 -9.85 5.77
C LEU A 18 6.03 -10.18 4.27
N GLY A 19 5.93 -9.18 3.38
CA GLY A 19 6.33 -9.33 1.98
C GLY A 19 5.28 -9.86 1.00
N CYS A 20 4.05 -10.15 1.43
CA CYS A 20 2.96 -10.52 0.50
C CYS A 20 2.65 -9.41 -0.52
N VAL A 21 2.03 -9.77 -1.65
CA VAL A 21 1.53 -8.79 -2.64
C VAL A 21 0.13 -8.30 -2.25
N PRO A 22 -0.09 -7.00 -2.01
CA PRO A 22 -1.43 -6.45 -1.76
C PRO A 22 -2.31 -6.48 -3.01
N VAL A 23 -3.60 -6.77 -2.83
CA VAL A 23 -4.63 -6.73 -3.88
C VAL A 23 -5.08 -5.29 -4.09
N ALA A 24 -5.04 -4.80 -5.31
CA ALA A 24 -5.49 -3.45 -5.67
C ALA A 24 -7.02 -3.32 -5.64
N ASN A 25 -7.52 -2.09 -5.52
CA ASN A 25 -8.94 -1.72 -5.45
C ASN A 25 -9.73 -2.50 -4.39
N SER A 26 -9.08 -2.75 -3.25
CA SER A 26 -9.63 -3.56 -2.16
C SER A 26 -9.30 -2.95 -0.79
N GLY A 27 -10.04 -3.41 0.22
CA GLY A 27 -9.96 -2.91 1.59
C GLY A 27 -10.67 -1.57 1.81
N ASP A 28 -10.78 -1.20 3.08
CA ASP A 28 -11.62 -0.10 3.59
C ASP A 28 -11.24 1.31 3.08
N PHE A 29 -10.08 1.50 2.43
CA PHE A 29 -9.53 2.82 2.10
C PHE A 29 -9.35 3.08 0.60
N GLY A 30 -9.99 2.28 -0.25
CA GLY A 30 -10.01 2.49 -1.70
C GLY A 30 -8.62 2.41 -2.37
N GLY A 31 -7.70 1.66 -1.77
CA GLY A 31 -6.35 1.46 -2.25
C GLY A 31 -6.03 -0.01 -2.40
N TYR A 32 -5.30 -0.55 -1.42
CA TYR A 32 -4.79 -1.91 -1.49
C TYR A 32 -5.08 -2.69 -0.20
N TYR A 33 -5.30 -3.99 -0.34
CA TYR A 33 -5.54 -4.90 0.78
C TYR A 33 -4.59 -6.08 0.75
N CYS A 34 -3.83 -6.27 1.83
CA CYS A 34 -2.99 -7.45 2.01
C CYS A 34 -3.78 -8.55 2.76
N PRO A 35 -4.19 -9.64 2.07
CA PRO A 35 -5.07 -10.66 2.67
C PRO A 35 -4.37 -11.53 3.71
N CYS A 36 -3.03 -11.49 3.77
CA CYS A 36 -2.26 -12.34 4.68
C CYS A 36 -2.57 -12.05 6.16
N HIS A 37 -2.62 -10.77 6.55
CA HIS A 37 -2.85 -10.36 7.95
C HIS A 37 -3.72 -9.10 8.06
N GLY A 38 -4.45 -8.76 6.99
CA GLY A 38 -5.41 -7.66 7.00
C GLY A 38 -4.80 -6.26 7.05
N SER A 39 -3.69 -6.02 6.33
CA SER A 39 -3.15 -4.66 6.18
C SER A 39 -3.88 -3.91 5.07
N HIS A 40 -4.46 -2.75 5.39
CA HIS A 40 -5.18 -1.90 4.47
C HIS A 40 -4.36 -0.64 4.15
N TYR A 41 -4.13 -0.41 2.87
CA TYR A 41 -3.44 0.76 2.36
C TYR A 41 -4.42 1.66 1.61
N ASP A 42 -4.24 2.97 1.71
CA ASP A 42 -5.00 3.93 0.91
C ASP A 42 -4.49 4.00 -0.55
N ALA A 43 -5.17 4.79 -1.38
CA ALA A 43 -4.80 5.00 -2.79
C ALA A 43 -3.42 5.66 -2.99
N SER A 44 -2.77 6.17 -1.93
CA SER A 44 -1.39 6.67 -1.95
C SER A 44 -0.37 5.64 -1.45
N GLY A 45 -0.79 4.40 -1.20
CA GLY A 45 0.04 3.33 -0.66
C GLY A 45 0.40 3.49 0.81
N ARG A 46 -0.35 4.32 1.58
CA ARG A 46 -0.08 4.51 3.01
C ARG A 46 -0.84 3.51 3.85
N ILE A 47 -0.18 2.93 4.85
CA ILE A 47 -0.84 2.01 5.79
C ILE A 47 -1.83 2.78 6.65
N ARG A 48 -3.06 2.25 6.76
CA ARG A 48 -4.15 2.85 7.54
C ARG A 48 -4.66 1.95 8.66
N LYS A 49 -4.58 0.63 8.48
CA LYS A 49 -5.08 -0.38 9.41
C LYS A 49 -4.33 -1.69 9.20
N GLY A 50 -4.08 -2.42 10.28
CA GLY A 50 -3.41 -3.73 10.26
C GLY A 50 -1.95 -3.68 10.73
N PRO A 51 -1.24 -4.81 10.68
CA PRO A 51 0.07 -4.97 11.32
C PRO A 51 1.26 -4.45 10.52
N ALA A 52 1.08 -4.01 9.28
CA ALA A 52 2.18 -3.44 8.50
C ALA A 52 2.76 -2.19 9.21
N PRO A 53 4.07 -2.12 9.46
CA PRO A 53 4.67 -1.02 10.22
C PRO A 53 4.89 0.24 9.37
N LEU A 54 4.93 0.11 8.04
CA LEU A 54 5.33 1.18 7.13
C LEU A 54 4.41 1.28 5.91
N ASN A 55 4.44 2.43 5.24
CA ASN A 55 3.79 2.62 3.94
C ASN A 55 4.50 1.81 2.84
N LEU A 56 3.80 1.50 1.75
CA LEU A 56 4.42 0.90 0.57
C LEU A 56 5.54 1.81 0.04
N GLU A 57 6.65 1.19 -0.34
CA GLU A 57 7.86 1.89 -0.80
C GLU A 57 7.62 2.55 -2.15
N VAL A 58 8.13 3.77 -2.31
CA VAL A 58 8.20 4.46 -3.60
C VAL A 58 9.62 4.20 -4.15
N PRO A 59 9.76 3.59 -5.33
CA PRO A 59 11.07 3.39 -5.94
C PRO A 59 11.71 4.73 -6.35
N PRO A 60 13.03 4.75 -6.64
CA PRO A 60 13.75 5.94 -7.11
C PRO A 60 13.11 6.62 -8.33
#